data_AF-A0A7S0Y5T4-F1
#
_entry.id   AF-A0A7S0Y5T4-F1
#
_cell.length_a   1.000
_cell.length_b   1.000
_cell.length_c   1.000
_cell.angle_alpha   90.00
_cell.angle_beta   90.00
_cell.angle_gamma   90.00
#
_symmetry.space_group_name_H-M   'P 1'
#
loop_
_entity.id
_entity.type
_entity.pdbx_description
1 polymer ?
#
loop_
_entity_poly.entity_id
_entity_poly.type
_entity_poly.pdbx_seq_one_letter_code
_entity_poly.pdbx_strand_id
1 'polypeptide(L)'
;VLQEGVKRAIRTTALQVSERTVRPSRCSCLLLVLLLGFATVHPAVGLASPPPLITMPGGPSSSKIPAGTRTLYWFRKAIRLHDNPSLAKAVQGASHLHPVFCLDHSSMTGGASVGCKPSANRMRFLLESLKDLDESLRALGSGLQVVTGEPVGELKKLCTELNVERIAWESETEPIGLARDMKVEAMAKAAGIEVMTEVGHTLVDPKLLLKEAGGKPSITYSTFCDHFSHVVHRNPLVITPTPATLPPPIA
;
A
#
# COMPACT_ATOMS: atom_id res chain seq x y z
N VAL A 1 -13.04 -8.69 13.52
CA VAL A 1 -13.35 -10.14 13.69
C VAL A 1 -12.94 -10.82 12.40
N LEU A 2 -11.75 -11.44 12.36
CA LEU A 2 -11.34 -12.21 11.19
C LEU A 2 -12.39 -13.29 10.94
N GLN A 3 -12.95 -13.33 9.74
CA GLN A 3 -13.90 -14.37 9.30
C GLN A 3 -13.35 -15.74 9.68
N GLU A 4 -14.18 -16.65 10.20
CA GLU A 4 -13.72 -17.98 10.63
C GLU A 4 -12.99 -18.75 9.51
N GLY A 5 -13.31 -18.45 8.24
CA GLY A 5 -12.57 -18.96 7.09
C GLY A 5 -11.10 -18.51 7.02
N VAL A 6 -10.79 -17.28 7.43
CA VAL A 6 -9.42 -16.75 7.52
C VAL A 6 -8.68 -17.44 8.66
N LYS A 7 -9.29 -17.58 9.84
CA LYS A 7 -8.69 -18.34 10.96
C LYS A 7 -8.41 -19.80 10.58
N ARG A 8 -9.29 -20.43 9.80
CA ARG A 8 -9.13 -21.81 9.30
C ARG A 8 -7.97 -21.93 8.30
N ALA A 9 -7.87 -21.02 7.34
CA ALA A 9 -6.76 -20.97 6.37
C ALA A 9 -5.41 -20.73 7.05
N ILE A 10 -5.38 -19.90 8.10
CA ILE A 10 -4.21 -19.66 8.96
C ILE A 10 -3.81 -20.95 9.69
N ARG A 11 -4.77 -21.67 10.29
CA ARG A 11 -4.52 -22.90 11.04
C ARG A 11 -4.01 -24.03 10.14
N THR A 12 -4.58 -24.18 8.94
CA THR A 12 -4.12 -25.16 7.95
C THR A 12 -2.70 -24.85 7.45
N THR A 13 -2.39 -23.57 7.23
CA THR A 13 -1.04 -23.16 6.80
C THR A 13 -0.02 -23.32 7.92
N ALA A 14 -0.37 -23.02 9.17
CA ALA A 14 0.50 -23.20 10.34
C ALA A 14 0.79 -24.69 10.65
N LEU A 15 -0.21 -25.57 10.50
CA LEU A 15 -0.06 -27.01 10.71
C LEU A 15 0.86 -27.65 9.65
N GLN A 16 0.74 -27.26 8.38
CA GLN A 16 1.62 -27.74 7.32
C GLN A 16 3.10 -27.32 7.47
N VAL A 17 3.37 -26.29 8.27
CA VAL A 17 4.73 -25.79 8.55
C VAL A 17 5.36 -26.51 9.74
N SER A 18 4.55 -26.88 10.73
CA SER A 18 4.99 -27.65 11.91
C SER A 18 5.46 -29.06 11.56
N GLU A 19 4.95 -29.67 10.48
CA GLU A 19 5.31 -31.04 10.09
C GLU A 19 6.61 -31.15 9.27
N ARG A 20 7.24 -30.03 8.87
CA ARG A 20 8.43 -30.04 7.99
C ARG A 20 9.72 -29.53 8.61
N THR A 21 9.76 -29.23 9.91
CA THR A 21 10.97 -28.71 10.59
C THR A 21 11.54 -29.66 11.64
N VAL A 22 12.09 -30.82 11.21
CA VAL A 22 13.21 -31.47 11.92
C VAL A 22 14.09 -32.25 10.93
N ARG A 23 15.30 -31.73 10.65
CA ARG A 23 16.57 -32.48 10.61
C ARG A 23 17.72 -31.49 10.37
N PRO A 24 18.61 -31.23 11.36
CA PRO A 24 19.79 -30.40 11.15
C PRO A 24 20.94 -31.28 10.63
N SER A 25 21.40 -31.03 9.40
CA SER A 25 22.70 -31.51 8.95
C SER A 25 23.72 -30.38 9.06
N ARG A 26 24.75 -30.65 9.86
CA ARG A 26 25.88 -29.80 10.22
C ARG A 26 26.67 -29.37 8.98
N CYS A 27 27.05 -28.10 8.89
CA CYS A 27 28.28 -27.67 8.25
C CYS A 27 28.82 -26.41 8.95
N SER A 28 29.91 -26.63 9.69
CA SER A 28 30.85 -25.62 10.19
C SER A 28 31.49 -24.84 9.05
N CYS A 29 31.87 -23.59 9.35
CA CYS A 29 33.01 -22.78 8.86
C CYS A 29 32.53 -21.32 8.80
N LEU A 30 33.27 -20.30 9.22
CA LEU A 30 34.46 -20.17 10.05
C LEU A 30 34.44 -18.70 10.51
N LEU A 31 34.90 -18.48 11.73
CA LEU A 31 35.12 -17.18 12.36
C LEU A 31 36.26 -16.43 11.65
N LEU A 32 36.12 -15.14 11.35
CA LEU A 32 37.28 -14.23 11.38
C LEU A 32 36.85 -12.76 11.57
N VAL A 33 37.28 -12.22 12.71
CA VAL A 33 37.30 -10.81 13.09
C VAL A 33 38.56 -10.18 12.48
N LEU A 34 38.47 -8.95 11.98
CA LEU A 34 39.61 -8.01 11.98
C LEU A 34 39.12 -6.55 11.95
N LEU A 35 39.58 -5.82 12.96
CA LEU A 35 39.48 -4.37 13.19
C LEU A 35 40.50 -3.58 12.34
N LEU A 36 40.40 -2.24 12.45
CA LEU A 36 41.19 -1.13 11.89
C LEU A 36 40.40 -0.42 10.77
N GLY A 37 39.83 0.79 10.91
CA GLY A 37 40.15 1.94 11.74
C GLY A 37 40.73 3.03 10.83
N PHE A 38 39.96 4.08 10.47
CA PHE A 38 40.47 5.42 10.16
C PHE A 38 39.32 6.43 10.17
N ALA A 39 39.48 7.44 11.03
CA ALA A 39 38.63 8.61 11.12
C ALA A 39 39.11 9.68 10.13
N THR A 40 38.18 10.30 9.41
CA THR A 40 38.39 11.62 8.82
C THR A 40 37.09 12.42 8.93
N VAL A 41 37.18 13.44 9.78
CA VAL A 41 36.19 14.49 10.03
C VAL A 41 36.12 15.39 8.80
N HIS A 42 34.91 15.71 8.32
CA HIS A 42 34.66 16.80 7.38
C HIS A 42 33.80 17.87 8.06
N PRO A 43 34.04 19.16 7.78
CA PRO A 43 33.54 20.26 8.59
C PRO A 43 32.07 20.58 8.35
N ALA A 44 31.45 21.10 9.41
CA ALA A 44 30.08 21.55 9.49
C ALA A 44 29.78 22.70 8.53
N VAL A 45 28.77 22.51 7.67
CA VAL A 45 28.13 23.56 6.89
C VAL A 45 26.90 24.03 7.68
N GLY A 46 26.83 25.36 7.88
CA GLY A 46 25.98 26.03 8.84
C GLY A 46 24.46 25.88 8.65
N LEU A 47 23.77 25.96 9.79
CA LEU A 47 22.32 26.07 9.89
C LEU A 47 21.84 27.35 9.21
N ALA A 48 21.16 27.20 8.07
CA ALA A 48 20.22 28.20 7.57
C ALA A 48 18.83 27.87 8.14
N SER A 49 18.21 28.89 8.74
CA SER A 49 16.89 28.84 9.37
C SER A 49 15.81 28.29 8.43
N PRO A 50 14.82 27.53 8.93
CA PRO A 50 13.73 27.02 8.10
C PRO A 50 12.85 28.18 7.59
N PRO A 51 12.53 28.23 6.28
CA PRO A 51 11.57 29.20 5.75
C PRO A 51 10.16 28.89 6.27
N PRO A 52 9.27 29.90 6.37
CA PRO A 52 7.94 29.73 6.94
C PRO A 52 7.09 28.77 6.10
N LEU A 53 6.30 27.95 6.79
CA LEU A 53 5.27 27.10 6.19
C LEU A 53 4.23 27.99 5.50
N ILE A 54 4.33 28.10 4.17
CA ILE A 54 3.29 28.71 3.34
C ILE A 54 2.20 27.65 3.14
N THR A 55 1.13 27.74 3.91
CA THR A 55 -0.13 27.07 3.59
C THR A 55 -0.68 27.71 2.32
N MET A 56 -0.63 27.01 1.20
CA MET A 56 -1.27 27.49 -0.03
C MET A 56 -2.77 27.16 -0.04
N PRO A 57 -3.60 28.09 -0.55
CA PRO A 57 -5.05 27.94 -0.65
C PRO A 57 -5.42 27.01 -1.82
N GLY A 58 -6.56 26.33 -1.67
CA GLY A 58 -7.09 25.39 -2.65
C GLY A 58 -7.23 25.99 -4.06
N GLY A 59 -6.68 25.26 -5.04
CA GLY A 59 -6.96 25.47 -6.47
C GLY A 59 -8.11 24.57 -6.96
N PRO A 60 -8.79 24.94 -8.06
CA PRO A 60 -10.17 24.52 -8.30
C PRO A 60 -10.28 23.26 -9.17
N SER A 61 -11.14 22.34 -8.74
CA SER A 61 -12.01 21.55 -9.63
C SER A 61 -13.17 21.02 -8.79
N SER A 62 -14.17 21.88 -8.60
CA SER A 62 -15.40 21.56 -7.87
C SER A 62 -16.35 20.77 -8.78
N SER A 63 -16.06 19.49 -9.01
CA SER A 63 -17.15 18.53 -9.17
C SER A 63 -17.76 18.35 -7.77
N LYS A 64 -18.99 18.84 -7.57
CA LYS A 64 -19.72 18.77 -6.30
C LYS A 64 -19.62 17.35 -5.72
N ILE A 65 -18.74 17.14 -4.75
CA ILE A 65 -18.73 15.91 -3.95
C ILE A 65 -19.96 16.01 -3.06
N PRO A 66 -20.95 15.12 -3.18
CA PRO A 66 -22.07 15.12 -2.25
C PRO A 66 -21.51 14.87 -0.85
N ALA A 67 -21.80 15.76 0.10
CA ALA A 67 -21.52 15.51 1.50
C ALA A 67 -22.35 14.26 1.90
N GLY A 68 -21.71 13.09 1.96
CA GLY A 68 -22.49 11.85 2.07
C GLY A 68 -21.91 10.58 1.45
N THR A 69 -20.77 10.59 0.76
CA THR A 69 -20.37 9.41 -0.05
C THR A 69 -19.93 8.20 0.78
N ARG A 70 -20.33 7.00 0.34
CA ARG A 70 -19.86 5.71 0.87
C ARG A 70 -18.62 5.26 0.11
N THR A 71 -17.48 5.21 0.79
CA THR A 71 -16.18 4.90 0.17
C THR A 71 -15.66 3.55 0.62
N LEU A 72 -15.31 2.68 -0.31
CA LEU A 72 -14.55 1.44 -0.07
C LEU A 72 -13.07 1.73 -0.26
N TYR A 73 -12.25 1.48 0.77
CA TYR A 73 -10.80 1.65 0.68
C TYR A 73 -10.10 0.31 0.66
N TRP A 74 -9.47 -0.02 -0.47
CA TRP A 74 -8.83 -1.31 -0.69
C TRP A 74 -7.33 -1.27 -0.38
N PHE A 75 -6.97 -1.88 0.75
CA PHE A 75 -5.60 -2.09 1.19
C PHE A 75 -4.91 -3.19 0.38
N ARG A 76 -3.65 -2.93 0.01
CA ARG A 76 -2.79 -3.83 -0.77
C ARG A 76 -1.38 -3.89 -0.18
N LYS A 77 -0.42 -3.14 -0.76
CA LYS A 77 0.96 -3.02 -0.27
C LYS A 77 1.05 -2.03 0.89
N ALA A 78 0.33 -0.90 0.81
CA ALA A 78 0.24 0.10 1.87
C ALA A 78 -0.56 -0.37 3.10
N ILE A 79 -0.09 -1.39 3.82
CA ILE A 79 -0.64 -1.85 5.11
C ILE A 79 -0.21 -0.84 6.21
N ARG A 80 -0.62 0.43 6.06
CA ARG A 80 -0.26 1.55 6.95
C ARG A 80 -1.29 2.67 6.88
N LEU A 81 -1.39 3.45 7.96
CA LEU A 81 -2.25 4.65 8.04
C LEU A 81 -1.48 5.96 7.83
N HIS A 82 -0.20 6.00 8.23
CA HIS A 82 0.66 7.15 8.01
C HIS A 82 1.13 7.21 6.56
N ASP A 83 1.39 8.43 6.09
CA ASP A 83 1.91 8.70 4.75
C ASP A 83 1.19 7.88 3.66
N ASN A 84 -0.14 7.93 3.70
CA ASN A 84 -0.99 7.21 2.78
C ASN A 84 -1.88 8.20 2.01
N PRO A 85 -1.37 8.77 0.89
CA PRO A 85 -2.09 9.76 0.10
C PRO A 85 -3.45 9.25 -0.41
N SER A 86 -3.51 7.98 -0.80
CA SER A 86 -4.75 7.34 -1.26
C SER A 86 -5.80 7.28 -0.16
N LEU A 87 -5.39 6.92 1.06
CA LEU A 87 -6.30 6.90 2.21
C LEU A 87 -6.75 8.30 2.59
N ALA A 88 -5.85 9.28 2.61
CA ALA A 88 -6.21 10.66 2.91
C ALA A 88 -7.22 11.22 1.90
N LYS A 89 -7.03 10.92 0.62
CA LYS A 89 -8.01 11.27 -0.44
C LYS A 89 -9.33 10.52 -0.28
N ALA A 90 -9.30 9.24 0.12
CA ALA A 90 -10.49 8.45 0.39
C ALA A 90 -11.35 9.00 1.53
N VAL A 91 -10.73 9.58 2.55
CA VAL A 91 -11.43 10.21 3.69
C VAL A 91 -12.11 11.53 3.29
N GLN A 92 -11.57 12.25 2.31
CA GLN A 92 -12.12 13.55 1.89
C GLN A 92 -13.52 13.40 1.27
N GLY A 93 -14.53 13.93 1.96
CA GLY A 93 -15.93 13.91 1.52
C GLY A 93 -16.66 12.58 1.72
N ALA A 94 -16.04 11.61 2.39
CA ALA A 94 -16.67 10.35 2.75
C ALA A 94 -17.52 10.50 4.03
N SER A 95 -18.78 10.04 3.98
CA SER A 95 -19.62 9.87 5.18
C SER A 95 -19.31 8.57 5.89
N HIS A 96 -18.95 7.54 5.12
CA HIS A 96 -18.57 6.23 5.60
C HIS A 96 -17.34 5.75 4.81
N LEU A 97 -16.42 5.12 5.53
CA LEU A 97 -15.22 4.55 4.95
C LEU A 97 -15.14 3.08 5.35
N HIS A 98 -15.03 2.20 4.36
CA HIS A 98 -14.97 0.76 4.56
C HIS A 98 -13.61 0.19 4.15
N PRO A 99 -12.66 0.03 5.09
CA PRO A 99 -11.39 -0.64 4.86
C PRO A 99 -11.55 -2.11 4.48
N VAL A 100 -11.00 -2.52 3.34
CA VAL A 100 -10.98 -3.92 2.90
C VAL A 100 -9.58 -4.38 2.51
N PHE A 101 -9.25 -5.62 2.85
CA PHE A 101 -8.10 -6.34 2.32
C PHE A 101 -8.55 -7.66 1.68
N CYS A 102 -8.09 -7.93 0.45
CA CYS A 102 -8.41 -9.17 -0.26
C CYS A 102 -7.22 -10.15 -0.20
N LEU A 103 -7.41 -11.28 0.49
CA LEU A 103 -6.52 -12.44 0.45
C LEU A 103 -6.82 -13.27 -0.80
N ASP A 104 -6.08 -13.02 -1.88
CA ASP A 104 -6.25 -13.72 -3.15
C ASP A 104 -5.72 -15.16 -3.08
N HIS A 105 -6.62 -16.13 -3.27
CA HIS A 105 -6.26 -17.54 -3.26
C HIS A 105 -5.22 -17.89 -4.32
N SER A 106 -5.26 -17.26 -5.50
CA SER A 106 -4.29 -17.48 -6.57
C SER A 106 -2.88 -17.03 -6.18
N SER A 107 -2.79 -15.98 -5.34
CA SER A 107 -1.52 -15.54 -4.76
C SER A 107 -1.02 -16.47 -3.64
N MET A 108 -1.93 -17.21 -2.99
CA MET A 108 -1.61 -18.15 -1.91
C MET A 108 -1.25 -19.55 -2.40
N THR A 109 -1.81 -20.00 -3.52
CA THR A 109 -1.58 -21.34 -4.08
C THR A 109 -0.52 -21.37 -5.18
N GLY A 110 -0.05 -20.19 -5.62
CA GLY A 110 0.85 -20.06 -6.76
C GLY A 110 0.04 -20.13 -8.05
N GLY A 111 -0.23 -18.98 -8.65
CA GLY A 111 -0.88 -18.90 -9.96
C GLY A 111 -0.08 -19.62 -11.06
N ALA A 112 -0.63 -19.64 -12.28
CA ALA A 112 -0.09 -20.32 -13.46
C ALA A 112 1.37 -19.95 -13.84
N SER A 113 1.96 -18.94 -13.19
CA SER A 113 3.41 -18.71 -13.17
C SER A 113 4.04 -19.56 -12.05
N VAL A 114 4.50 -20.73 -12.46
CA VAL A 114 5.40 -21.67 -11.76
C VAL A 114 6.16 -21.05 -10.57
N GLY A 115 5.85 -21.51 -9.35
CA GLY A 115 6.91 -21.68 -8.33
C GLY A 115 6.98 -20.74 -7.10
N CYS A 116 6.00 -19.90 -6.79
CA CYS A 116 6.11 -19.04 -5.58
C CYS A 116 4.84 -18.99 -4.74
N LYS A 117 4.48 -20.12 -4.10
CA LYS A 117 3.66 -20.07 -2.88
C LYS A 117 4.40 -19.16 -1.87
N PRO A 118 3.75 -18.16 -1.26
CA PRO A 118 4.40 -17.32 -0.27
C PRO A 118 4.96 -18.20 0.85
N SER A 119 6.21 -17.94 1.23
CA SER A 119 6.85 -18.66 2.34
C SER A 119 6.01 -18.51 3.61
N ALA A 120 6.09 -19.50 4.49
CA ALA A 120 5.42 -19.46 5.78
C ALA A 120 5.73 -18.18 6.56
N ASN A 121 6.99 -17.74 6.52
CA ASN A 121 7.45 -16.50 7.15
C ASN A 121 6.77 -15.27 6.55
N ARG A 122 6.68 -15.18 5.21
CA ARG A 122 6.00 -14.07 4.54
C ARG A 122 4.51 -14.04 4.87
N MET A 123 3.86 -15.19 4.90
CA MET A 123 2.44 -15.29 5.26
C MET A 123 2.21 -14.87 6.71
N ARG A 124 3.05 -15.36 7.64
CA ARG A 124 2.98 -14.97 9.05
C ARG A 124 3.14 -13.46 9.23
N PHE A 125 4.15 -12.87 8.61
CA PHE A 125 4.39 -11.43 8.66
C PHE A 125 3.20 -10.63 8.11
N LEU A 126 2.63 -11.06 6.98
CA LEU A 126 1.44 -10.43 6.40
C LEU A 126 0.27 -10.45 7.39
N LEU A 127 -0.01 -11.59 8.01
CA LEU A 127 -1.12 -11.73 8.96
C LEU A 127 -0.92 -10.90 10.23
N GLU A 128 0.31 -10.85 10.74
CA GLU A 128 0.69 -10.00 11.87
C GLU A 128 0.52 -8.51 11.50
N SER A 129 0.90 -8.11 10.28
CA SER A 129 0.72 -6.75 9.76
C SER A 129 -0.75 -6.37 9.58
N LEU A 130 -1.59 -7.30 9.08
CA LEU A 130 -3.04 -7.07 8.96
C LEU A 130 -3.72 -6.94 10.32
N LYS A 131 -3.22 -7.67 11.33
CA LYS A 131 -3.70 -7.55 12.70
C LYS A 131 -3.37 -6.17 13.28
N ASP A 132 -2.12 -5.73 13.14
CA ASP A 132 -1.68 -4.39 13.56
C ASP A 132 -2.47 -3.27 12.86
N LEU A 133 -2.77 -3.44 11.56
CA LEU A 133 -3.61 -2.52 10.81
C LEU A 133 -5.05 -2.48 11.34
N ASP A 134 -5.68 -3.61 11.64
CA ASP A 134 -7.03 -3.65 12.22
C ASP A 134 -7.07 -2.99 13.60
N GLU A 135 -6.06 -3.23 14.44
CA GLU A 135 -5.92 -2.58 15.76
C GLU A 135 -5.80 -1.06 15.61
N SER A 136 -4.96 -0.60 14.68
CA SER A 136 -4.79 0.83 14.37
C SER A 136 -6.07 1.48 13.82
N LEU A 137 -6.80 0.80 12.94
CA LEU A 137 -8.09 1.27 12.40
C LEU A 137 -9.17 1.34 13.48
N ARG A 138 -9.22 0.35 14.37
CA ARG A 138 -10.17 0.32 15.51
C ARG A 138 -9.92 1.45 16.50
N ALA A 139 -8.65 1.80 16.74
CA ALA A 139 -8.31 2.96 17.57
C ALA A 139 -8.88 4.28 17.01
N LEU A 140 -9.13 4.34 15.70
CA LEU A 140 -9.74 5.49 15.01
C LEU A 140 -11.26 5.35 14.78
N GLY A 141 -11.91 4.36 15.41
CA GLY A 141 -13.36 4.14 15.28
C GLY A 141 -13.80 3.37 14.02
N SER A 142 -12.86 2.73 13.32
CA SER A 142 -13.12 1.94 12.12
C SER A 142 -12.80 0.45 12.34
N GLY A 143 -12.54 -0.30 11.27
CA GLY A 143 -12.10 -1.70 11.34
C GLY A 143 -11.74 -2.25 9.96
N LEU A 144 -10.91 -3.28 9.92
CA LEU A 144 -10.49 -3.94 8.68
C LEU A 144 -11.39 -5.13 8.35
N GLN A 145 -12.01 -5.12 7.17
CA GLN A 145 -12.64 -6.32 6.61
C GLN A 145 -11.64 -7.09 5.75
N VAL A 146 -11.31 -8.31 6.16
CA VAL A 146 -10.48 -9.23 5.37
C VAL A 146 -11.39 -10.22 4.66
N VAL A 147 -11.35 -10.22 3.32
CA VAL A 147 -12.06 -11.16 2.45
C VAL A 147 -11.09 -12.10 1.76
N THR A 148 -11.51 -13.32 1.45
CA THR A 148 -10.68 -14.32 0.76
C THR A 148 -11.31 -14.65 -0.59
N GLY A 149 -10.58 -14.41 -1.67
CA GLY A 149 -11.10 -14.62 -3.02
C GLY A 149 -10.41 -13.76 -4.06
N GLU A 150 -10.87 -13.88 -5.31
CA GLU A 150 -10.37 -13.06 -6.41
C GLU A 150 -10.78 -11.59 -6.21
N PRO A 151 -9.86 -10.62 -6.27
CA PRO A 151 -10.14 -9.23 -5.90
C PRO A 151 -11.31 -8.59 -6.66
N VAL A 152 -11.41 -8.77 -7.99
CA VAL A 152 -12.47 -8.13 -8.79
C VAL A 152 -13.84 -8.63 -8.36
N GLY A 153 -14.00 -9.94 -8.16
CA GLY A 153 -15.24 -10.57 -7.70
C GLY A 153 -15.63 -10.16 -6.30
N GLU A 154 -14.70 -10.19 -5.34
CA GLU A 154 -14.98 -9.82 -3.95
C GLU A 154 -15.26 -8.31 -3.80
N LEU A 155 -14.49 -7.44 -4.47
CA LEU A 155 -14.76 -6.01 -4.47
C LEU A 155 -16.11 -5.68 -5.10
N LYS A 156 -16.49 -6.35 -6.20
CA LYS A 156 -17.81 -6.16 -6.82
C LYS A 156 -18.96 -6.50 -5.88
N LYS A 157 -18.84 -7.61 -5.15
CA LYS A 157 -19.84 -8.02 -4.14
C LYS A 157 -19.96 -6.97 -3.05
N LEU A 158 -18.84 -6.57 -2.45
CA LEU A 158 -18.82 -5.57 -1.39
C LEU A 158 -19.36 -4.22 -1.84
N CYS A 159 -19.01 -3.77 -3.05
CA CYS A 159 -19.55 -2.54 -3.60
C CYS A 159 -21.08 -2.58 -3.73
N THR A 160 -21.63 -3.73 -4.11
CA THR A 160 -23.07 -3.94 -4.25
C THR A 160 -23.76 -4.02 -2.89
N GLU A 161 -23.21 -4.83 -1.97
CA GLU A 161 -23.78 -5.06 -0.63
C GLU A 161 -23.81 -3.78 0.21
N LEU A 162 -22.76 -2.96 0.13
CA LEU A 162 -22.60 -1.75 0.93
C LEU A 162 -23.11 -0.48 0.23
N ASN A 163 -23.61 -0.60 -1.00
CA ASN A 163 -24.00 0.51 -1.88
C ASN A 163 -22.90 1.59 -1.97
N VAL A 164 -21.71 1.15 -2.37
CA VAL A 164 -20.51 1.98 -2.47
C VAL A 164 -20.60 2.90 -3.68
N GLU A 165 -20.33 4.19 -3.47
CA GLU A 165 -20.29 5.19 -4.54
C GLU A 165 -18.86 5.44 -5.04
N ARG A 166 -17.87 5.15 -4.20
CA ARG A 166 -16.46 5.40 -4.47
C ARG A 166 -15.56 4.27 -4.00
N ILE A 167 -14.60 3.89 -4.83
CA ILE A 167 -13.55 2.94 -4.47
C ILE A 167 -12.18 3.61 -4.59
N ALA A 168 -11.31 3.37 -3.61
CA ALA A 168 -9.97 3.97 -3.57
C ALA A 168 -8.88 2.97 -3.20
N TRP A 169 -7.69 3.12 -3.81
CA TRP A 169 -6.51 2.30 -3.51
C TRP A 169 -5.20 3.00 -3.93
N GLU A 170 -4.08 2.59 -3.33
CA GLU A 170 -2.72 3.02 -3.74
C GLU A 170 -2.38 2.49 -5.12
N SER A 171 -1.92 3.33 -6.05
CA SER A 171 -1.54 2.94 -7.43
C SER A 171 -0.40 1.90 -7.45
N GLU A 172 -0.34 1.06 -8.48
CA GLU A 172 0.67 0.01 -8.62
C GLU A 172 1.40 0.12 -9.96
N THR A 173 2.66 -0.27 -9.97
CA THR A 173 3.53 -0.19 -11.15
C THR A 173 3.90 -1.56 -11.71
N GLU A 174 3.72 -2.62 -10.92
CA GLU A 174 3.99 -4.00 -11.36
C GLU A 174 2.93 -4.50 -12.38
N PRO A 175 3.33 -5.20 -13.46
CA PRO A 175 2.42 -5.64 -14.52
C PRO A 175 1.22 -6.47 -14.03
N ILE A 176 1.44 -7.36 -13.07
CA ILE A 176 0.38 -8.21 -12.50
C ILE A 176 -0.66 -7.35 -11.77
N GLY A 177 -0.20 -6.37 -11.01
CA GLY A 177 -1.09 -5.46 -10.29
C GLY A 177 -1.80 -4.48 -11.21
N LEU A 178 -1.13 -3.96 -12.24
CA LEU A 178 -1.75 -3.14 -13.28
C LEU A 178 -2.88 -3.87 -14.01
N ALA A 179 -2.66 -5.12 -14.42
CA ALA A 179 -3.68 -5.91 -15.10
C ALA A 179 -4.91 -6.18 -14.22
N ARG A 180 -4.72 -6.31 -12.90
CA ARG A 180 -5.81 -6.40 -11.92
C ARG A 180 -6.51 -5.06 -11.77
N ASP A 181 -5.78 -3.97 -11.66
CA ASP A 181 -6.33 -2.63 -11.44
C ASP A 181 -7.20 -2.19 -12.61
N MET A 182 -6.77 -2.48 -13.84
CA MET A 182 -7.58 -2.26 -15.04
C MET A 182 -8.92 -3.03 -15.00
N LYS A 183 -8.95 -4.24 -14.44
CA LYS A 183 -10.20 -5.01 -14.29
C LYS A 183 -11.10 -4.42 -13.20
N VAL A 184 -10.52 -3.96 -12.09
CA VAL A 184 -11.26 -3.29 -11.02
C VAL A 184 -11.82 -1.95 -11.50
N GLU A 185 -11.05 -1.17 -12.24
CA GLU A 185 -11.48 0.08 -12.88
C GLU A 185 -12.62 -0.15 -13.87
N ALA A 186 -12.51 -1.17 -14.72
CA ALA A 186 -13.59 -1.54 -15.65
C ALA A 186 -14.86 -1.97 -14.91
N MET A 187 -14.72 -2.73 -13.82
CA MET A 187 -15.84 -3.15 -12.96
C MET A 187 -16.50 -1.93 -12.30
N ALA A 188 -15.72 -1.03 -11.70
CA ALA A 188 -16.22 0.18 -11.06
C ALA A 188 -16.94 1.09 -12.06
N LYS A 189 -16.35 1.30 -13.24
CA LYS A 189 -16.97 2.08 -14.32
C LYS A 189 -18.31 1.49 -14.78
N ALA A 190 -18.39 0.17 -14.93
CA ALA A 190 -19.63 -0.50 -15.30
C ALA A 190 -20.72 -0.39 -14.22
N ALA A 191 -20.33 -0.25 -12.95
CA ALA A 191 -21.22 -0.06 -11.82
C ALA A 191 -21.50 1.41 -11.48
N GLY A 192 -20.93 2.37 -12.21
CA GLY A 192 -21.07 3.81 -11.93
C GLY A 192 -20.34 4.29 -10.67
N ILE A 193 -19.33 3.55 -10.22
CA ILE A 193 -18.55 3.84 -9.00
C ILE A 193 -17.34 4.70 -9.37
N GLU A 194 -17.14 5.78 -8.62
CA GLU A 194 -15.97 6.66 -8.77
C GLU A 194 -14.69 5.93 -8.31
N VAL A 195 -13.63 5.99 -9.13
CA VAL A 195 -12.32 5.41 -8.80
C VAL A 195 -11.34 6.52 -8.39
N MET A 196 -10.66 6.32 -7.27
CA MET A 196 -9.56 7.20 -6.85
C MET A 196 -8.28 6.41 -6.59
N THR A 197 -7.19 6.84 -7.20
CA THR A 197 -5.86 6.26 -6.97
C THR A 197 -4.83 7.36 -6.77
N GLU A 198 -3.89 7.12 -5.87
CA GLU A 198 -2.71 7.97 -5.66
C GLU A 198 -1.45 7.11 -5.57
N VAL A 199 -0.31 7.67 -5.98
CA VAL A 199 1.00 7.03 -5.80
C VAL A 199 1.38 7.13 -4.33
N GLY A 200 1.83 6.01 -3.74
CA GLY A 200 2.23 5.98 -2.33
C GLY A 200 3.39 5.02 -1.99
N HIS A 201 3.79 4.13 -2.90
CA HIS A 201 4.87 3.15 -2.63
C HIS A 201 6.22 3.57 -3.22
N THR A 202 6.27 4.61 -4.05
CA THR A 202 7.50 5.21 -4.57
C THR A 202 7.67 6.63 -4.04
N LEU A 203 8.92 7.08 -3.88
CA LEU A 203 9.20 8.44 -3.41
C LEU A 203 8.62 9.52 -4.35
N VAL A 204 8.68 9.27 -5.65
CA VAL A 204 8.10 10.14 -6.68
C VAL A 204 7.31 9.28 -7.66
N ASP A 205 6.32 9.87 -8.34
CA ASP A 205 5.61 9.19 -9.43
C ASP A 205 6.60 8.82 -10.55
N PRO A 206 6.76 7.53 -10.90
CA PRO A 206 7.64 7.10 -11.97
C PRO A 206 7.33 7.74 -13.33
N LYS A 207 6.08 8.18 -13.56
CA LYS A 207 5.71 8.92 -14.79
C LYS A 207 6.40 10.28 -14.87
N LEU A 208 6.61 10.96 -13.74
CA LEU A 208 7.34 12.23 -13.69
C LEU A 208 8.82 12.03 -14.01
N LEU A 209 9.42 10.97 -13.45
CA LEU A 209 10.80 10.59 -13.77
C LEU A 209 10.97 10.23 -15.25
N LEU A 210 10.02 9.48 -15.82
CA LEU A 210 10.06 9.12 -17.24
C LEU A 210 9.95 10.36 -18.14
N LYS A 211 9.11 11.33 -17.75
CA LYS A 211 8.96 12.60 -18.45
C LYS A 211 10.25 13.44 -18.38
N GLU A 212 10.89 13.51 -17.22
CA GLU A 212 12.17 14.21 -17.05
C GLU A 212 13.26 13.58 -17.91
N ALA A 213 13.29 12.25 -18.00
CA ALA A 213 14.24 11.48 -18.79
C ALA A 213 13.91 11.43 -20.30
N GLY A 214 13.04 12.31 -20.81
CA GLY A 214 12.72 12.39 -22.24
C GLY A 214 11.94 11.19 -22.78
N GLY A 215 11.15 10.52 -21.93
CA GLY A 215 10.29 9.40 -22.32
C GLY A 215 10.97 8.02 -22.28
N LYS A 216 12.25 7.94 -21.88
CA LYS A 216 12.98 6.67 -21.71
C LYS A 216 13.49 6.54 -20.28
N PRO A 217 13.41 5.36 -19.64
CA PRO A 217 13.91 5.19 -18.29
C PRO A 217 15.43 5.39 -18.24
N SER A 218 15.91 5.97 -17.14
CA SER A 218 17.34 6.12 -16.90
C SER A 218 17.99 4.74 -16.73
N ILE A 219 19.03 4.45 -17.50
CA ILE A 219 19.71 3.14 -17.50
C ILE A 219 20.87 3.06 -16.50
N THR A 220 21.35 4.21 -16.02
CA THR A 220 22.38 4.29 -14.96
C THR A 220 21.78 4.91 -13.71
N TYR A 221 22.29 4.51 -12.55
CA TYR A 221 21.85 5.07 -11.27
C TYR A 221 22.23 6.56 -11.13
N SER A 222 23.39 6.97 -11.65
CA SER A 222 23.81 8.38 -11.61
C SER A 222 22.83 9.29 -12.37
N THR A 223 22.49 8.93 -13.61
CA THR A 223 21.53 9.70 -14.41
C THR A 223 20.14 9.68 -13.77
N PHE A 224 19.76 8.57 -13.14
CA PHE A 224 18.54 8.52 -12.34
C PHE A 224 18.58 9.53 -11.17
N CYS A 225 19.68 9.62 -10.43
CA CYS A 225 19.83 10.57 -9.32
C CYS A 225 19.73 12.03 -9.78
N ASP A 226 20.26 12.37 -10.96
CA ASP A 226 20.17 13.71 -11.54
C ASP A 226 18.70 14.06 -11.86
N HIS A 227 18.01 13.17 -12.60
CA HIS A 227 16.58 13.35 -12.91
C HIS A 227 15.72 13.36 -11.64
N PHE A 228 15.99 12.49 -10.67
CA PHE A 228 15.29 12.45 -9.40
C PHE A 228 15.44 13.76 -8.64
N SER A 229 16.66 14.29 -8.56
CA SER A 229 16.93 15.57 -7.92
C SER A 229 16.12 16.68 -8.58
N HIS A 230 16.11 16.76 -9.92
CA HIS A 230 15.31 17.75 -10.64
C HIS A 230 13.81 17.63 -10.35
N VAL A 231 13.28 16.40 -10.36
CA VAL A 231 11.86 16.14 -10.10
C VAL A 231 11.49 16.55 -8.68
N VAL A 232 12.29 16.21 -7.67
CA VAL A 232 12.03 16.54 -6.26
C VAL A 232 12.17 18.03 -5.99
N HIS A 233 13.12 18.74 -6.62
CA HIS A 233 13.22 20.20 -6.49
C HIS A 233 11.97 20.90 -7.04
N ARG A 234 11.37 20.38 -8.11
CA ARG A 234 10.14 20.94 -8.71
C ARG A 234 8.87 20.47 -8.01
N ASN A 235 8.90 19.28 -7.41
CA ASN A 235 7.77 18.64 -6.73
C ASN A 235 8.27 18.11 -5.37
N PRO A 236 8.35 18.99 -4.36
CA PRO A 236 8.83 18.59 -3.05
C PRO A 236 8.03 17.41 -2.49
N LEU A 237 8.72 16.49 -1.83
CA LEU A 237 8.08 15.34 -1.19
C LEU A 237 7.17 15.82 -0.06
N VAL A 238 5.90 15.45 -0.11
CA VAL A 238 4.91 15.78 0.91
C VAL A 238 4.57 14.53 1.69
N ILE A 239 4.81 14.55 2.99
CA ILE A 239 4.40 13.48 3.89
C ILE A 239 2.92 13.70 4.22
N THR A 240 2.09 12.72 3.88
CA THR A 240 0.66 12.78 4.20
C THR A 240 0.47 12.51 5.70
N PRO A 241 -0.15 13.41 6.48
CA PRO A 241 -0.37 13.17 7.90
C PRO A 241 -1.34 12.01 8.10
N THR A 242 -1.16 11.28 9.21
CA THR A 242 -2.12 10.25 9.61
C THR A 242 -3.46 10.90 9.97
N PRO A 243 -4.59 10.41 9.43
CA PRO A 243 -5.91 10.91 9.81
C PRO A 243 -6.14 10.78 11.32
N ALA A 244 -6.56 11.86 11.98
CA ALA A 244 -6.86 11.84 13.42
C ALA A 244 -8.13 11.04 13.75
N THR A 245 -9.06 10.96 12.81
CA THR A 245 -10.31 10.20 12.89
C THR A 245 -10.65 9.66 11.51
N LEU A 246 -11.30 8.50 11.46
CA LEU A 246 -11.84 7.96 10.21
C LEU A 246 -13.37 8.02 10.22
N PRO A 247 -14.01 8.23 9.06
CA PRO A 247 -15.45 8.03 8.93
C PRO A 247 -15.81 6.61 9.38
N PRO A 248 -16.95 6.43 10.07
CA PRO A 248 -17.36 5.12 10.55
C PRO A 248 -17.54 4.14 9.37
N PRO A 249 -17.39 2.83 9.61
CA PRO A 249 -17.68 1.83 8.60
C PRO A 249 -19.16 1.83 8.24
N ILE A 250 -19.47 1.34 7.04
CA ILE A 250 -20.85 1.20 6.57
C ILE A 250 -21.52 0.10 7.43
N ALA A 251 -22.68 0.43 8.02
CA ALA A 251 -23.44 -0.49 8.88
C ALA A 251 -24.16 -1.58 8.09
#